data_AF-V4U9G1-F1
#
_entry.id   AF-V4U9G1-F1
#
_cell.length_a   1.000
_cell.length_b   1.000
_cell.length_c   1.000
_cell.angle_alpha   90.00
_cell.angle_beta   90.00
_cell.angle_gamma   90.00
#
_symmetry.space_group_name_H-M   'P 1'
#
loop_
_entity.id
_entity.type
_entity.pdbx_description
1 polymer ?
#
loop_
_entity_poly.entity_id
_entity_poly.type
_entity_poly.pdbx_seq_one_letter_code
_entity_poly.pdbx_strand_id
1 'polypeptide(L)'
;MSYSDSDSSSYGGDYKNFKQISRERLLYEMLRSAKTGTSKSTWKVLIMDKLTVKIMSHSCKMADITQEGVSLVEDIHRRRQPLPSMEAIYFIQPTKENVIMFLSDMSGRSPLYKKAFVFFSSPISRELVTHIKKDSTVLPRIGALREMNLEYFAIDSQGFVTDDERALEELFGDEENSRRGDACLNVMASRIATVFASLREFPLVRYRAAKSLDTMTMTTFSDLIPTKLAAGVWNCLMKYKQSIENFPQTETCDLLILDRSVDQVAPIIHEWTYDAICRDLLNMEGNKYVHEVPSKTGGPPEKKEVLLEEHDPLWLELRHAHIADASERLHEKMTSFISKNKAAQIQHSARDGGELSTKDLQKMVQALPQYSDQIDKLSLHVEIAGKINKIIRELRLRELGQLEQDLVFGDAGLKDVVKFFTTNEDVTRENKLRLLMILAAIYPEKFQGEKGQNIMKLARLQSDDITAVNNMRLLGGASDIKKSSTGAFSLKFDINKKKRAVRKDRTGEEQTWQLSRFYPMIEELIEKLGKKELPKDDYPCMNEPSPTVHAKNQSAAISQPPVAHSMRSRRTPTWARPRNSDDGYSRCCCCSSLHRPIGFIICRFIISCTVDLFLLILLPVW
;
A
#
# COMPACT_ATOMS: atom_id res chain seq x y z
N MET A 1 -13.87 -5.75 -40.39
CA MET A 1 -13.99 -4.28 -40.27
C MET A 1 -13.72 -3.93 -38.81
N SER A 2 -12.85 -2.97 -38.58
CA SER A 2 -12.25 -2.63 -37.29
C SER A 2 -13.29 -2.19 -36.26
N TYR A 3 -13.37 -2.90 -35.13
CA TYR A 3 -13.98 -2.36 -33.93
C TYR A 3 -12.94 -1.49 -33.23
N SER A 4 -13.20 -0.18 -33.22
CA SER A 4 -12.52 0.76 -32.35
C SER A 4 -13.07 0.59 -30.94
N ASP A 5 -12.19 0.26 -30.00
CA ASP A 5 -12.47 0.38 -28.57
C ASP A 5 -12.50 1.87 -28.22
N SER A 6 -13.71 2.43 -28.22
CA SER A 6 -14.01 3.74 -27.67
C SER A 6 -15.08 3.58 -26.60
N ASP A 7 -14.67 3.08 -25.44
CA ASP A 7 -15.42 3.27 -24.20
C ASP A 7 -15.15 4.70 -23.71
N SER A 8 -15.92 5.63 -24.26
CA SER A 8 -16.12 6.95 -23.67
C SER A 8 -17.56 7.03 -23.17
N SER A 9 -17.81 6.54 -21.97
CA SER A 9 -19.02 6.87 -21.23
C SER A 9 -18.87 8.27 -20.65
N SER A 10 -19.34 9.28 -21.38
CA SER A 10 -19.54 10.62 -20.85
C SER A 10 -20.59 10.59 -19.74
N TYR A 11 -20.22 10.88 -18.49
CA TYR A 11 -20.97 11.63 -17.45
C TYR A 11 -20.43 11.28 -16.05
N GLY A 12 -19.50 12.10 -15.54
CA GLY A 12 -18.82 11.93 -14.26
C GLY A 12 -17.34 12.25 -14.43
N GLY A 13 -16.68 12.93 -13.51
CA GLY A 13 -15.22 13.10 -13.60
C GLY A 13 -14.56 11.73 -13.44
N ASP A 14 -14.19 11.09 -14.55
CA ASP A 14 -13.66 9.72 -14.54
C ASP A 14 -12.37 9.68 -13.72
N TYR A 15 -12.49 9.04 -12.56
CA TYR A 15 -11.39 8.83 -11.65
C TYR A 15 -10.37 7.87 -12.29
N LYS A 16 -9.19 8.38 -12.64
CA LYS A 16 -8.13 7.54 -13.24
C LYS A 16 -7.37 6.79 -12.15
N ASN A 17 -7.20 5.49 -12.34
CA ASN A 17 -6.45 4.65 -11.42
C ASN A 17 -4.92 4.90 -11.53
N PHE A 18 -4.15 4.47 -10.52
CA PHE A 18 -2.70 4.70 -10.50
C PHE A 18 -1.96 4.15 -11.72
N LYS A 19 -2.36 2.95 -12.15
CA LYS A 19 -1.74 2.25 -13.27
C LYS A 19 -1.98 2.98 -14.57
N GLN A 20 -3.19 3.49 -14.79
CA GLN A 20 -3.58 4.28 -15.95
C GLN A 20 -2.84 5.61 -15.96
N ILE A 21 -2.78 6.32 -14.83
CA ILE A 21 -2.03 7.58 -14.74
C ILE A 21 -0.56 7.34 -15.08
N SER A 22 0.07 6.34 -14.45
CA SER A 22 1.48 6.01 -14.69
C SER A 22 1.73 5.59 -16.14
N ARG A 23 0.85 4.76 -16.71
CA ARG A 23 0.88 4.33 -18.12
C ARG A 23 0.75 5.50 -19.09
N GLU A 24 -0.22 6.39 -18.88
CA GLU A 24 -0.43 7.56 -19.75
C GLU A 24 0.79 8.49 -19.70
N ARG A 25 1.37 8.74 -18.53
CA ARG A 25 2.59 9.55 -18.40
C ARG A 25 3.78 8.90 -19.12
N LEU A 26 4.02 7.60 -18.91
CA LEU A 26 5.12 6.90 -19.58
C LEU A 26 4.96 6.86 -21.10
N LEU A 27 3.78 6.51 -21.61
CA LEU A 27 3.56 6.35 -23.05
C LEU A 27 3.42 7.71 -23.77
N TYR A 28 2.68 8.67 -23.18
CA TYR A 28 2.34 9.91 -23.87
C TYR A 28 3.22 11.10 -23.47
N GLU A 29 3.54 11.26 -22.19
CA GLU A 29 4.39 12.37 -21.74
C GLU A 29 5.88 12.09 -22.06
N MET A 30 6.34 10.84 -21.91
CA MET A 30 7.72 10.45 -22.20
C MET A 30 7.93 9.93 -23.63
N LEU A 31 7.39 8.76 -23.99
CA LEU A 31 7.73 8.13 -25.29
C LEU A 31 7.25 8.95 -26.49
N ARG A 32 6.01 9.47 -26.44
CA ARG A 32 5.45 10.26 -27.54
C ARG A 32 6.09 11.64 -27.66
N SER A 33 6.54 12.25 -26.56
CA SER A 33 7.26 13.55 -26.64
C SER A 33 8.66 13.42 -27.27
N ALA A 34 9.25 12.22 -27.24
CA ALA A 34 10.46 11.89 -27.97
C ALA A 34 10.21 11.63 -29.47
N LYS A 35 8.96 11.71 -29.98
CA LYS A 35 8.69 11.61 -31.42
C LYS A 35 8.93 12.96 -32.10
N THR A 36 10.09 13.10 -32.71
CA THR A 36 10.46 14.29 -33.51
C THR A 36 9.82 14.26 -34.90
N GLY A 37 8.78 15.08 -35.13
CA GLY A 37 8.25 15.39 -36.47
C GLY A 37 7.41 14.29 -37.15
N THR A 38 6.76 14.65 -38.27
CA THR A 38 5.78 13.87 -39.07
C THR A 38 6.29 12.54 -39.66
N SER A 39 7.52 12.10 -39.37
CA SER A 39 8.02 10.81 -39.85
C SER A 39 7.45 9.68 -39.00
N LYS A 40 6.52 8.92 -39.58
CA LYS A 40 5.83 7.77 -38.98
C LYS A 40 6.72 6.59 -38.54
N SER A 41 8.05 6.63 -38.63
CA SER A 41 8.88 5.46 -38.33
C SER A 41 10.38 5.79 -38.14
N THR A 42 10.76 6.26 -36.96
CA THR A 42 12.15 6.09 -36.49
C THR A 42 12.08 5.36 -35.17
N TRP A 43 12.39 4.06 -35.23
CA TRP A 43 12.54 3.20 -34.06
C TRP A 43 13.57 3.80 -33.10
N LYS A 44 13.30 3.68 -31.80
CA LYS A 44 14.18 4.17 -30.73
C LYS A 44 14.61 3.04 -29.82
N VAL A 45 15.76 3.23 -29.19
CA VAL A 45 16.24 2.35 -28.12
C VAL A 45 15.87 2.98 -26.78
N LEU A 46 15.16 2.23 -25.93
CA LEU A 46 14.81 2.64 -24.57
C LEU A 46 15.85 2.09 -23.61
N ILE A 47 16.56 2.96 -22.91
CA ILE A 47 17.61 2.63 -21.96
C ILE A 47 17.10 2.94 -20.56
N MET A 48 17.16 1.95 -19.69
CA MET A 48 16.62 2.04 -18.33
C MET A 48 17.63 1.54 -17.31
N ASP A 49 17.42 1.92 -16.05
CA ASP A 49 18.13 1.35 -14.91
C ASP A 49 17.25 0.33 -14.17
N LYS A 50 17.79 -0.26 -13.10
CA LYS A 50 17.09 -1.29 -12.34
C LYS A 50 15.74 -0.81 -11.78
N LEU A 51 15.64 0.44 -11.32
CA LEU A 51 14.41 0.97 -10.75
C LEU A 51 13.40 1.30 -11.86
N THR A 52 13.83 1.99 -12.91
CA THR A 52 12.93 2.43 -13.99
C THR A 52 12.41 1.28 -14.83
N VAL A 53 13.18 0.19 -14.97
CA VAL A 53 12.68 -1.08 -15.53
C VAL A 53 11.49 -1.59 -14.71
N LYS A 54 11.62 -1.64 -13.37
CA LYS A 54 10.51 -2.04 -12.49
C LYS A 54 9.31 -1.10 -12.65
N ILE A 55 9.50 0.22 -12.74
CA ILE A 55 8.39 1.18 -12.90
C ILE A 55 7.64 0.93 -14.20
N MET A 56 8.39 0.73 -15.29
CA MET A 56 7.83 0.47 -16.61
C MET A 56 7.06 -0.86 -16.64
N SER A 57 7.59 -1.92 -16.01
CA SER A 57 6.96 -3.25 -16.01
C SER A 57 5.63 -3.30 -15.26
N HIS A 58 5.45 -2.50 -14.21
CA HIS A 58 4.19 -2.44 -13.46
C HIS A 58 3.07 -1.71 -14.22
N SER A 59 3.42 -0.80 -15.15
CA SER A 59 2.45 0.08 -15.82
C SER A 59 2.20 -0.27 -17.29
N CYS A 60 3.18 -0.84 -17.99
CA CYS A 60 3.17 -1.02 -19.44
C CYS A 60 3.59 -2.44 -19.86
N LYS A 61 2.91 -3.00 -20.88
CA LYS A 61 3.32 -4.24 -21.54
C LYS A 61 4.32 -3.92 -22.66
N MET A 62 5.13 -4.91 -23.05
CA MET A 62 6.05 -4.74 -24.19
C MET A 62 5.33 -4.33 -25.48
N ALA A 63 4.12 -4.83 -25.72
CA ALA A 63 3.30 -4.44 -26.86
C ALA A 63 3.01 -2.92 -26.89
N ASP A 64 2.71 -2.33 -25.73
CA ASP A 64 2.43 -0.90 -25.61
C ASP A 64 3.66 -0.04 -25.92
N ILE A 65 4.83 -0.50 -25.45
CA ILE A 65 6.12 0.17 -25.65
C ILE A 65 6.52 0.15 -27.13
N THR A 66 6.37 -1.01 -27.77
CA THR A 66 6.66 -1.18 -29.20
C THR A 66 5.71 -0.37 -30.07
N GLN A 67 4.43 -0.29 -29.71
CA GLN A 67 3.44 0.54 -30.43
C GLN A 67 3.79 2.03 -30.40
N GLU A 68 4.45 2.50 -29.34
CA GLU A 68 4.95 3.87 -29.24
C GLU A 68 6.31 4.10 -29.93
N GLY A 69 6.84 3.12 -30.66
CA GLY A 69 8.01 3.28 -31.55
C GLY A 69 9.35 2.96 -30.91
N VAL A 70 9.36 2.16 -29.83
CA VAL A 70 10.58 1.60 -29.23
C VAL A 70 10.83 0.22 -29.82
N SER A 71 12.03 -0.04 -30.34
CA SER A 71 12.38 -1.36 -30.90
C SER A 71 13.14 -2.25 -29.93
N LEU A 72 13.90 -1.65 -29.02
CA LEU A 72 14.78 -2.36 -28.11
C LEU A 72 14.76 -1.71 -26.74
N VAL A 73 14.75 -2.54 -25.69
CA VAL A 73 14.89 -2.13 -24.30
C VAL A 73 16.23 -2.65 -23.79
N GLU A 74 17.09 -1.77 -23.30
CA GLU A 74 18.42 -2.12 -22.78
C GLU A 74 18.65 -1.57 -21.36
N ASP A 75 19.55 -2.23 -20.62
CA ASP A 75 19.99 -1.81 -19.29
C ASP A 75 21.23 -0.92 -19.40
N ILE A 76 21.21 0.23 -18.73
CA ILE A 76 22.32 1.21 -18.73
C ILE A 76 23.63 0.61 -18.19
N HIS A 77 23.57 -0.33 -17.24
CA HIS A 77 24.75 -0.93 -16.61
C HIS A 77 25.36 -2.07 -17.43
N ARG A 78 24.68 -2.53 -18.48
CA ARG A 78 25.19 -3.58 -19.37
C ARG A 78 25.93 -2.97 -20.56
N ARG A 79 26.91 -3.72 -21.08
CA ARG A 79 27.60 -3.36 -22.32
C ARG A 79 26.63 -3.53 -23.50
N ARG A 80 26.42 -2.46 -24.24
CA ARG A 80 25.45 -2.35 -25.34
C ARG A 80 26.15 -2.26 -26.69
N GLN A 81 25.48 -2.67 -27.75
CA GLN A 81 26.00 -2.58 -29.11
C GLN A 81 25.85 -1.14 -29.64
N PRO A 82 26.88 -0.53 -30.26
CA PRO A 82 26.75 0.80 -30.84
C PRO A 82 25.74 0.82 -32.00
N LEU A 83 24.70 1.65 -31.88
CA LEU A 83 23.65 1.88 -32.88
C LEU A 83 23.59 3.37 -33.27
N PRO A 84 24.63 3.91 -33.93
CA PRO A 84 24.76 5.36 -34.16
C PRO A 84 23.72 5.95 -35.12
N SER A 85 22.93 5.12 -35.82
CA SER A 85 21.82 5.54 -36.67
C SER A 85 20.51 5.73 -35.90
N MET A 86 20.38 5.12 -34.71
CA MET A 86 19.17 5.15 -33.89
C MET A 86 19.22 6.26 -32.85
N GLU A 87 18.05 6.76 -32.45
CA GLU A 87 17.90 7.67 -31.31
C GLU A 87 17.62 6.87 -30.04
N ALA A 88 18.09 7.37 -28.90
CA ALA A 88 17.94 6.72 -27.61
C ALA A 88 17.08 7.56 -26.66
N ILE A 89 16.21 6.88 -25.91
CA ILE A 89 15.44 7.42 -24.80
C ILE A 89 16.05 6.86 -23.52
N TYR A 90 16.57 7.71 -22.65
CA TYR A 90 17.06 7.33 -21.33
C TYR A 90 15.97 7.63 -20.31
N PHE A 91 15.43 6.61 -19.65
CA PHE A 91 14.58 6.77 -18.48
C PHE A 91 15.34 6.23 -17.27
N ILE A 92 15.95 7.13 -16.49
CA ILE A 92 16.96 6.77 -15.48
C ILE A 92 16.81 7.60 -14.20
N GLN A 93 17.29 7.07 -13.09
CA GLN A 93 17.42 7.82 -11.85
C GLN A 93 18.54 8.88 -11.96
N PRO A 94 18.39 10.06 -11.33
CA PRO A 94 19.41 11.10 -11.30
C PRO A 94 20.56 10.76 -10.33
N THR A 95 21.20 9.61 -10.50
CA THR A 95 22.38 9.21 -9.72
C THR A 95 23.67 9.60 -10.44
N LYS A 96 24.76 9.71 -9.68
CA LYS A 96 26.07 10.06 -10.25
C LYS A 96 26.55 8.94 -11.20
N GLU A 97 26.33 7.68 -10.86
CA GLU A 97 26.70 6.55 -11.73
C GLU A 97 25.94 6.60 -13.06
N ASN A 98 24.61 6.77 -13.03
CA ASN A 98 23.79 6.82 -14.23
C ASN A 98 24.18 7.98 -15.15
N VAL A 99 24.44 9.17 -14.58
CA VAL A 99 24.88 10.34 -15.37
C VAL A 99 26.25 10.11 -16.00
N ILE A 100 27.19 9.48 -15.28
CA ILE A 100 28.52 9.15 -15.85
C ILE A 100 28.39 8.16 -17.01
N MET A 101 27.57 7.11 -16.84
CA MET A 101 27.32 6.12 -17.90
C MET A 101 26.68 6.76 -19.14
N PHE A 102 25.66 7.60 -18.92
CA PHE A 102 25.02 8.37 -19.99
C PHE A 102 26.02 9.27 -20.75
N LEU A 103 26.86 10.01 -20.04
CA LEU A 103 27.87 10.86 -20.66
C LEU A 103 28.88 10.02 -21.44
N SER A 104 29.31 8.88 -20.89
CA SER A 104 30.20 7.93 -21.57
C SER A 104 29.60 7.43 -22.89
N ASP A 105 28.33 7.04 -22.91
CA ASP A 105 27.63 6.52 -24.10
C ASP A 105 27.56 7.54 -25.25
N MET A 106 27.42 8.82 -24.90
CA MET A 106 27.23 9.91 -25.84
C MET A 106 28.52 10.67 -26.16
N SER A 107 29.61 10.42 -25.43
CA SER A 107 30.91 11.07 -25.63
C SER A 107 31.64 10.55 -26.87
N GLY A 108 32.65 11.30 -27.32
CA GLY A 108 33.57 10.85 -28.36
C GLY A 108 33.08 10.98 -29.82
N ARG A 109 33.94 10.54 -30.76
CA ARG A 109 33.71 10.69 -32.21
C ARG A 109 32.64 9.73 -32.74
N SER A 110 32.52 8.54 -32.15
CA SER A 110 31.53 7.51 -32.49
C SER A 110 30.66 7.22 -31.27
N PRO A 111 29.60 8.02 -31.01
CA PRO A 111 28.67 7.73 -29.92
C PRO A 111 27.91 6.43 -30.16
N LEU A 112 27.37 5.86 -29.09
CA LEU A 112 26.51 4.68 -29.20
C LEU A 112 25.20 5.00 -29.93
N TYR A 113 24.69 6.23 -29.83
CA TYR A 113 23.41 6.63 -30.42
C TYR A 113 23.51 8.02 -31.07
N LYS A 114 22.61 8.29 -32.02
CA LYS A 114 22.58 9.55 -32.79
C LYS A 114 22.24 10.76 -31.90
N LYS A 115 21.22 10.60 -31.06
CA LYS A 115 20.61 11.65 -30.23
C LYS A 115 20.03 11.01 -28.98
N ALA A 116 20.10 11.70 -27.84
CA ALA A 116 19.60 11.22 -26.56
C ALA A 116 18.45 12.08 -26.02
N PHE A 117 17.33 11.46 -25.68
CA PHE A 117 16.24 12.08 -24.93
C PHE A 117 16.31 11.56 -23.50
N VAL A 118 16.65 12.43 -22.55
CA VAL A 118 16.88 12.05 -21.16
C VAL A 118 15.69 12.45 -20.31
N PHE A 119 15.13 11.46 -19.62
CA PHE A 119 14.02 11.58 -18.69
C PHE A 119 14.47 11.06 -17.34
N PHE A 120 14.57 11.94 -16.35
CA PHE A 120 14.91 11.56 -14.98
C PHE A 120 13.67 11.14 -14.22
N SER A 121 13.75 10.06 -13.43
CA SER A 121 12.63 9.58 -12.61
C SER A 121 12.28 10.53 -11.46
N SER A 122 13.27 11.19 -10.86
CA SER A 122 13.12 12.19 -9.77
C SER A 122 13.82 13.52 -10.11
N PRO A 123 13.60 14.59 -9.31
CA PRO A 123 14.26 15.88 -9.54
C PRO A 123 15.79 15.79 -9.53
N ILE A 124 16.45 16.42 -10.50
CA ILE A 124 17.91 16.36 -10.61
C ILE A 124 18.58 17.46 -9.78
N SER A 125 19.68 17.12 -9.09
CA SER A 125 20.47 18.11 -8.35
C SER A 125 21.20 19.08 -9.30
N ARG A 126 21.39 20.33 -8.85
CA ARG A 126 22.11 21.36 -9.63
C ARG A 126 23.56 20.95 -9.93
N GLU A 127 24.17 20.15 -9.08
CA GLU A 127 25.52 19.63 -9.26
C GLU A 127 25.61 18.70 -10.46
N LEU A 128 24.67 17.75 -10.60
CA LEU A 128 24.62 16.83 -11.72
C LEU A 128 24.29 17.54 -13.04
N VAL A 129 23.39 18.53 -13.00
CA VAL A 129 23.13 19.38 -14.17
C VAL A 129 24.39 20.14 -14.60
N THR A 130 25.14 20.67 -13.63
CA THR A 130 26.41 21.36 -13.92
C THR A 130 27.45 20.40 -14.49
N HIS A 131 27.47 19.15 -14.03
CA HIS A 131 28.35 18.11 -14.58
C HIS A 131 28.01 17.81 -16.05
N ILE A 132 26.73 17.63 -16.40
CA ILE A 132 26.31 17.42 -17.80
C ILE A 132 26.68 18.64 -18.67
N LYS A 133 26.53 19.85 -18.14
CA LYS A 133 26.91 21.10 -18.85
C LYS A 133 28.40 21.23 -19.13
N LYS A 134 29.27 20.58 -18.34
CA LYS A 134 30.72 20.63 -18.57
C LYS A 134 31.15 19.86 -19.82
N ASP A 135 30.38 18.86 -20.25
CA ASP A 135 30.71 18.06 -21.43
C ASP A 135 30.14 18.69 -22.70
N SER A 136 30.96 19.51 -23.37
CA SER A 136 30.58 20.19 -24.61
C SER A 136 30.35 19.25 -25.79
N THR A 137 30.83 18.00 -25.72
CA THR A 137 30.66 17.03 -26.82
C THR A 137 29.27 16.38 -26.81
N VAL A 138 28.70 16.23 -25.62
CA VAL A 138 27.40 15.58 -25.43
C VAL A 138 26.25 16.58 -25.59
N LEU A 139 26.42 17.84 -25.18
CA LEU A 139 25.36 18.86 -25.21
C LEU A 139 24.60 18.97 -26.54
N PRO A 140 25.26 19.03 -27.72
CA PRO A 140 24.55 19.12 -29.01
C PRO A 140 23.73 17.86 -29.35
N ARG A 141 24.03 16.73 -28.70
CA ARG A 141 23.37 15.44 -28.92
C ARG A 141 22.17 15.21 -27.99
N ILE A 142 21.96 16.08 -27.00
CA ILE A 142 20.79 16.01 -26.10
C ILE A 142 19.58 16.62 -26.79
N GLY A 143 18.56 15.80 -27.03
CA GLY A 143 17.29 16.22 -27.64
C GLY A 143 16.27 16.78 -26.66
N ALA A 144 16.21 16.19 -25.47
CA ALA A 144 15.39 16.66 -24.38
C ALA A 144 16.05 16.25 -23.07
N LEU A 145 15.86 17.07 -22.03
CA LEU A 145 16.23 16.75 -20.67
C LEU A 145 15.05 17.16 -19.79
N ARG A 146 14.32 16.18 -19.25
CA ARG A 146 13.07 16.38 -18.51
C ARG A 146 13.04 15.56 -17.23
N GLU A 147 12.26 16.03 -16.27
CA GLU A 147 11.99 15.31 -15.02
C GLU A 147 10.58 14.74 -15.10
N MET A 148 10.45 13.42 -14.89
CA MET A 148 9.16 12.75 -14.88
C MET A 148 8.50 12.78 -13.51
N ASN A 149 9.25 12.90 -12.40
CA ASN A 149 8.70 12.82 -11.05
C ASN A 149 7.78 11.60 -10.92
N LEU A 150 8.32 10.41 -11.18
CA LEU A 150 7.64 9.13 -11.15
C LEU A 150 8.61 8.09 -10.57
N GLU A 151 8.54 7.87 -9.25
CA GLU A 151 9.32 6.87 -8.52
C GLU A 151 8.43 6.06 -7.56
N TYR A 152 7.34 5.51 -8.09
CA TYR A 152 6.48 4.55 -7.40
C TYR A 152 6.02 3.45 -8.37
N PHE A 153 5.58 2.33 -7.82
CA PHE A 153 5.06 1.17 -8.53
C PHE A 153 3.56 1.06 -8.28
N ALA A 154 2.75 1.16 -9.33
CA ALA A 154 1.32 0.90 -9.21
C ALA A 154 1.09 -0.62 -9.14
N ILE A 155 0.77 -1.13 -7.95
CA ILE A 155 0.48 -2.56 -7.74
C ILE A 155 -0.96 -2.87 -8.15
N ASP A 156 -1.85 -1.92 -7.87
CA ASP A 156 -3.29 -2.04 -8.02
C ASP A 156 -3.87 -0.69 -8.46
N SER A 157 -5.13 -0.69 -8.82
CA SER A 157 -5.91 0.47 -9.21
C SER A 157 -5.84 1.58 -8.16
N GLN A 158 -5.85 1.19 -6.88
CA GLN A 158 -5.87 2.09 -5.74
C GLN A 158 -4.59 2.07 -4.91
N GLY A 159 -3.64 1.16 -5.18
CA GLY A 159 -2.44 0.94 -4.37
C GLY A 159 -1.13 1.15 -5.12
N PHE A 160 -0.15 1.76 -4.45
CA PHE A 160 1.22 1.90 -4.95
C PHE A 160 2.25 1.50 -3.90
N VAL A 161 3.46 1.14 -4.35
CA VAL A 161 4.65 0.80 -3.55
C VAL A 161 5.82 1.72 -3.93
N THR A 162 6.76 2.04 -3.02
CA THR A 162 8.01 2.78 -3.33
C THR A 162 9.27 1.90 -3.31
N ASP A 163 9.18 0.60 -2.99
CA ASP A 163 10.25 -0.42 -3.09
C ASP A 163 11.50 -0.14 -2.23
N ASP A 164 11.29 0.28 -0.99
CA ASP A 164 12.36 0.49 0.00
C ASP A 164 12.52 -0.76 0.89
N GLU A 165 13.06 -1.85 0.32
CA GLU A 165 13.14 -3.18 0.95
C GLU A 165 13.82 -3.19 2.34
N ARG A 166 14.79 -2.29 2.58
CA ARG A 166 15.56 -2.21 3.84
C ARG A 166 15.05 -1.16 4.82
N ALA A 167 13.96 -0.45 4.50
CA ALA A 167 13.46 0.64 5.33
C ALA A 167 13.12 0.19 6.76
N LEU A 168 12.63 -1.03 6.95
CA LEU A 168 12.35 -1.54 8.29
C LEU A 168 13.62 -1.65 9.14
N GLU A 169 14.66 -2.29 8.59
CA GLU A 169 15.95 -2.51 9.25
C GLU A 169 16.61 -1.16 9.57
N GLU A 170 16.57 -0.22 8.63
CA GLU A 170 17.23 1.09 8.75
C GLU A 170 16.50 2.05 9.70
N LEU A 171 15.17 1.92 9.85
CA LEU A 171 14.37 2.83 10.66
C LEU A 171 14.05 2.30 12.07
N PHE A 172 13.86 0.99 12.22
CA PHE A 172 13.46 0.34 13.47
C PHE A 172 14.52 -0.64 14.01
N GLY A 173 15.70 -0.69 13.41
CA GLY A 173 16.83 -1.49 13.88
C GLY A 173 17.41 -0.97 15.20
N ASP A 174 18.12 -1.86 15.92
CA ASP A 174 18.76 -1.56 17.20
C ASP A 174 20.03 -0.67 17.04
N GLU A 175 20.62 -0.66 15.84
CA GLU A 175 21.71 0.26 15.51
C GLU A 175 21.16 1.64 15.15
N GLU A 176 21.16 2.57 16.11
CA GLU A 176 20.81 3.98 15.88
C GLU A 176 21.83 4.71 14.98
N ASN A 177 21.85 4.37 13.69
CA ASN A 177 22.56 5.15 12.70
C ASN A 177 21.63 6.22 12.12
N SER A 178 21.38 7.28 12.91
CA SER A 178 20.48 8.39 12.54
C SER A 178 20.74 8.92 11.13
N ARG A 179 21.99 8.91 10.63
CA ARG A 179 22.32 9.38 9.27
C ARG A 179 21.76 8.48 8.18
N ARG A 180 21.82 7.14 8.35
CA ARG A 180 21.25 6.20 7.39
C ARG A 180 19.72 6.27 7.42
N GLY A 181 19.14 6.32 8.62
CA GLY A 181 17.69 6.50 8.79
C GLY A 181 17.19 7.81 8.15
N ASP A 182 17.88 8.94 8.38
CA ASP A 182 17.51 10.22 7.75
C ASP A 182 17.66 10.18 6.22
N ALA A 183 18.67 9.50 5.68
CA ALA A 183 18.83 9.31 4.24
C ALA A 183 17.68 8.46 3.65
N CYS A 184 17.32 7.38 4.33
CA CYS A 184 16.17 6.51 3.98
C CYS A 184 14.87 7.32 3.95
N LEU A 185 14.59 8.10 5.01
CA LEU A 185 13.40 8.97 5.09
C LEU A 185 13.34 10.01 3.97
N ASN A 186 14.49 10.58 3.58
CA ASN A 186 14.54 11.53 2.46
C ASN A 186 14.21 10.87 1.12
N VAL A 187 14.71 9.65 0.88
CA VAL A 187 14.38 8.86 -0.32
C VAL A 187 12.88 8.55 -0.34
N MET A 188 12.34 8.02 0.76
CA MET A 188 10.91 7.73 0.89
C MET A 188 10.06 8.99 0.66
N ALA A 189 10.41 10.11 1.31
CA ALA A 189 9.72 11.38 1.15
C ALA A 189 9.69 11.86 -0.30
N SER A 190 10.82 11.75 -1.01
CA SER A 190 10.92 12.09 -2.43
C SER A 190 9.98 11.21 -3.27
N ARG A 191 10.05 9.89 -3.08
CA ARG A 191 9.21 8.92 -3.81
C ARG A 191 7.71 9.14 -3.56
N ILE A 192 7.30 9.33 -2.32
CA ILE A 192 5.90 9.66 -1.96
C ILE A 192 5.46 10.95 -2.65
N ALA A 193 6.30 11.98 -2.64
CA ALA A 193 5.96 13.23 -3.29
C ALA A 193 5.77 13.06 -4.81
N THR A 194 6.51 12.15 -5.46
CA THR A 194 6.31 11.86 -6.90
C THR A 194 4.91 11.32 -7.20
N VAL A 195 4.27 10.62 -6.26
CA VAL A 195 2.88 10.17 -6.41
C VAL A 195 1.95 11.35 -6.61
N PHE A 196 2.05 12.35 -5.74
CA PHE A 196 1.24 13.57 -5.82
C PHE A 196 1.58 14.42 -7.05
N ALA A 197 2.84 14.42 -7.48
CA ALA A 197 3.23 15.03 -8.75
C ALA A 197 2.55 14.34 -9.95
N SER A 198 2.46 13.01 -9.95
CA SER A 198 1.74 12.23 -10.99
C SER A 198 0.24 12.45 -10.95
N LEU A 199 -0.38 12.42 -9.77
CA LEU A 199 -1.81 12.61 -9.59
C LEU A 199 -2.27 14.06 -9.86
N ARG A 200 -1.34 15.02 -9.83
CA ARG A 200 -1.64 16.46 -9.84
C ARG A 200 -2.54 16.85 -8.68
N GLU A 201 -2.26 16.30 -7.51
CA GLU A 201 -2.98 16.54 -6.27
C GLU A 201 -2.07 17.15 -5.21
N PHE A 202 -2.63 18.01 -4.36
CA PHE A 202 -1.93 18.63 -3.25
C PHE A 202 -2.56 18.20 -1.91
N PRO A 203 -1.89 17.36 -1.11
CA PRO A 203 -2.49 16.79 0.09
C PRO A 203 -2.39 17.69 1.33
N LEU A 204 -3.38 17.56 2.21
CA LEU A 204 -3.31 17.91 3.62
C LEU A 204 -2.51 16.83 4.35
N VAL A 205 -1.28 17.13 4.76
CA VAL A 205 -0.37 16.12 5.33
C VAL A 205 -0.63 15.98 6.84
N ARG A 206 -1.21 14.85 7.22
CA ARG A 206 -1.44 14.41 8.61
C ARG A 206 -0.47 13.29 8.95
N TYR A 207 -0.03 13.23 10.19
CA TYR A 207 0.87 12.18 10.66
C TYR A 207 0.56 11.83 12.09
N ARG A 208 0.90 10.61 12.50
CA ARG A 208 0.81 10.21 13.91
C ARG A 208 1.87 10.94 14.74
N ALA A 209 1.45 11.72 15.72
CA ALA A 209 2.35 12.36 16.67
C ALA A 209 3.01 11.33 17.60
N ALA A 210 4.26 11.61 17.99
CA ALA A 210 4.92 10.89 19.07
C ALA A 210 4.10 11.08 20.36
N LYS A 211 3.70 9.99 21.01
CA LYS A 211 3.02 10.06 22.30
C LYS A 211 4.04 10.46 23.37
N SER A 212 4.05 11.73 23.78
CA SER A 212 4.84 12.16 24.93
C SER A 212 4.19 11.66 26.22
N LEU A 213 4.51 10.43 26.64
CA LEU A 213 4.15 9.96 27.97
C LEU A 213 5.16 10.54 28.96
N ASP A 214 4.79 11.64 29.63
CA ASP A 214 5.56 12.36 30.65
C ASP A 214 6.90 13.01 30.19
N THR A 215 7.24 14.13 30.82
CA THR A 215 8.49 14.90 30.64
C THR A 215 9.77 14.10 30.90
N MET A 216 9.67 12.83 31.31
CA MET A 216 10.79 11.94 31.68
C MET A 216 11.06 10.82 30.67
N THR A 217 10.16 10.54 29.72
CA THR A 217 10.39 9.48 28.73
C THR A 217 11.03 10.11 27.49
N MET A 218 12.28 9.75 27.21
CA MET A 218 13.00 10.24 26.04
C MET A 218 12.29 9.79 24.76
N THR A 219 11.90 10.73 23.89
CA THR A 219 11.41 10.43 22.54
C THR A 219 12.52 9.75 21.75
N THR A 220 12.27 8.55 21.27
CA THR A 220 13.24 7.81 20.46
C THR A 220 13.22 8.30 19.01
N PHE A 221 14.27 8.00 18.24
CA PHE A 221 14.28 8.26 16.80
C PHE A 221 13.06 7.62 16.10
N SER A 222 12.69 6.41 16.53
CA SER A 222 11.53 5.67 16.00
C SER A 222 10.20 6.38 16.21
N ASP A 223 10.01 7.07 17.35
CA ASP A 223 8.77 7.83 17.62
C ASP A 223 8.62 9.04 16.70
N LEU A 224 9.74 9.59 16.21
CA LEU A 224 9.79 10.78 15.36
C LEU A 224 9.74 10.44 13.87
N ILE A 225 9.75 9.16 13.47
CA ILE A 225 9.72 8.73 12.07
C ILE A 225 8.55 9.35 11.31
N PRO A 226 7.28 9.24 11.76
CA PRO A 226 6.15 9.82 11.02
C PRO A 226 6.27 11.33 10.85
N THR A 227 6.73 12.04 11.88
CA THR A 227 6.92 13.50 11.87
C THR A 227 8.00 13.92 10.89
N LYS A 228 9.17 13.24 10.92
CA LYS A 228 10.27 13.51 9.99
C LYS A 228 9.87 13.22 8.54
N LEU A 229 9.18 12.10 8.31
CA LEU A 229 8.69 11.76 6.98
C LEU A 229 7.66 12.78 6.47
N ALA A 230 6.71 13.18 7.31
CA ALA A 230 5.72 14.20 6.98
C ALA A 230 6.38 15.54 6.61
N ALA A 231 7.39 15.97 7.36
CA ALA A 231 8.16 17.16 7.04
C ALA A 231 8.93 17.03 5.71
N GLY A 232 9.54 15.86 5.45
CA GLY A 232 10.21 15.57 4.18
C GLY A 232 9.25 15.64 2.99
N VAL A 233 8.10 14.98 3.08
CA VAL A 233 7.07 14.98 2.03
C VAL A 233 6.55 16.40 1.79
N TRP A 234 6.23 17.13 2.86
CA TRP A 234 5.76 18.51 2.77
C TRP A 234 6.77 19.43 2.07
N ASN A 235 8.05 19.32 2.41
CA ASN A 235 9.11 20.10 1.76
C ASN A 235 9.22 19.80 0.26
N CYS A 236 9.03 18.56 -0.16
CA CYS A 236 8.99 18.19 -1.57
C CYS A 236 7.75 18.77 -2.28
N LEU A 237 6.57 18.66 -1.67
CA LEU A 237 5.32 19.21 -2.21
C LEU A 237 5.36 20.73 -2.37
N MET A 238 5.96 21.44 -1.40
CA MET A 238 6.16 22.89 -1.48
C MET A 238 7.04 23.30 -2.67
N LYS A 239 8.05 22.50 -3.00
CA LYS A 239 8.86 22.72 -4.22
C LYS A 239 8.04 22.49 -5.48
N TYR A 240 7.23 21.43 -5.53
CA TYR A 240 6.37 21.14 -6.68
C TYR A 240 5.31 22.22 -6.93
N LYS A 241 4.76 22.82 -5.88
CA LYS A 241 3.85 23.98 -5.99
C LYS A 241 4.48 25.16 -6.76
N GLN A 242 5.80 25.29 -6.74
CA GLN A 242 6.55 26.33 -7.42
C GLN A 242 7.11 25.88 -8.78
N SER A 243 7.50 24.60 -8.91
CA SER A 243 8.24 24.09 -10.07
C SER A 243 7.37 23.42 -11.14
N ILE A 244 6.22 22.85 -10.75
CA ILE A 244 5.35 22.10 -11.65
C ILE A 244 4.24 23.03 -12.15
N GLU A 245 4.13 23.17 -13.47
CA GLU A 245 3.06 23.93 -14.10
C GLU A 245 1.68 23.32 -13.81
N ASN A 246 0.70 24.17 -13.51
CA ASN A 246 -0.69 23.79 -13.18
C ASN A 246 -0.82 22.85 -11.97
N PHE A 247 0.13 22.86 -11.03
CA PHE A 247 -0.01 22.14 -9.78
C PHE A 247 -1.01 22.85 -8.83
N PRO A 248 -1.89 22.12 -8.12
CA PRO A 248 -2.88 22.74 -7.25
C PRO A 248 -2.27 23.64 -6.18
N GLN A 249 -2.89 24.81 -5.97
CA GLN A 249 -2.41 25.78 -4.98
C GLN A 249 -3.09 25.59 -3.61
N THR A 250 -4.25 24.94 -3.59
CA THR A 250 -5.05 24.61 -2.41
C THR A 250 -5.10 23.10 -2.24
N GLU A 251 -5.37 22.65 -1.02
CA GLU A 251 -5.48 21.24 -0.67
C GLU A 251 -6.61 20.56 -1.45
N THR A 252 -6.31 19.42 -2.06
CA THR A 252 -7.25 18.62 -2.87
C THR A 252 -7.55 17.26 -2.24
N CYS A 253 -6.65 16.75 -1.38
CA CYS A 253 -6.76 15.43 -0.77
C CYS A 253 -6.18 15.41 0.65
N ASP A 254 -6.39 14.33 1.40
CA ASP A 254 -5.79 14.11 2.73
C ASP A 254 -4.70 13.04 2.62
N LEU A 255 -3.49 13.28 3.16
CA LEU A 255 -2.44 12.26 3.30
C LEU A 255 -2.25 11.92 4.77
N LEU A 256 -2.46 10.66 5.15
CA LEU A 256 -2.21 10.18 6.51
C LEU A 256 -0.96 9.30 6.56
N ILE A 257 0.07 9.75 7.29
CA ILE A 257 1.33 9.04 7.51
C ILE A 257 1.31 8.31 8.85
N LEU A 258 1.44 6.98 8.77
CA LEU A 258 1.41 6.06 9.90
C LEU A 258 2.69 5.21 9.96
N ASP A 259 3.05 4.80 11.17
CA ASP A 259 4.07 3.80 11.45
C ASP A 259 3.45 2.43 11.76
N ARG A 260 4.25 1.36 11.66
CA ARG A 260 3.82 -0.02 11.93
C ARG A 260 3.32 -0.20 13.37
N SER A 261 3.75 0.64 14.30
CA SER A 261 3.33 0.56 15.71
C SER A 261 1.83 0.82 15.92
N VAL A 262 1.10 1.33 14.91
CA VAL A 262 -0.37 1.46 14.95
C VAL A 262 -1.02 0.08 15.01
N ASP A 263 -0.47 -0.89 14.30
CA ASP A 263 -1.07 -2.21 14.15
C ASP A 263 0.00 -3.26 13.82
N GLN A 264 0.47 -4.01 14.80
CA GLN A 264 1.46 -5.07 14.56
C GLN A 264 0.81 -6.41 14.18
N VAL A 265 -0.50 -6.56 14.40
CA VAL A 265 -1.19 -7.84 14.25
C VAL A 265 -1.64 -8.06 12.81
N ALA A 266 -2.09 -7.00 12.12
CA ALA A 266 -2.64 -7.11 10.77
C ALA A 266 -1.75 -7.81 9.72
N PRO A 267 -0.41 -7.68 9.70
CA PRO A 267 0.43 -8.37 8.71
C PRO A 267 0.65 -9.84 9.02
N ILE A 268 0.26 -10.28 10.21
CA ILE A 268 0.66 -11.57 10.79
C ILE A 268 -0.54 -12.50 10.88
N ILE A 269 -1.72 -11.99 11.23
CA ILE A 269 -2.94 -12.79 11.36
C ILE A 269 -3.37 -13.36 10.00
N HIS A 270 -3.89 -14.60 10.00
CA HIS A 270 -4.49 -15.16 8.79
C HIS A 270 -5.70 -14.34 8.35
N GLU A 271 -5.69 -13.91 7.09
CA GLU A 271 -6.79 -13.22 6.44
C GLU A 271 -7.49 -14.15 5.43
N TRP A 272 -8.82 -14.14 5.44
CA TRP A 272 -9.64 -15.17 4.77
C TRP A 272 -10.26 -14.68 3.45
N THR A 273 -9.83 -13.51 2.97
CA THR A 273 -10.15 -13.03 1.62
C THR A 273 -9.33 -13.78 0.56
N TYR A 274 -9.88 -13.92 -0.65
CA TYR A 274 -9.27 -14.73 -1.72
C TYR A 274 -7.84 -14.27 -2.09
N ASP A 275 -7.60 -12.97 -2.23
CA ASP A 275 -6.27 -12.42 -2.54
C ASP A 275 -5.28 -12.68 -1.41
N ALA A 276 -5.67 -12.36 -0.17
CA ALA A 276 -4.80 -12.49 0.99
C ALA A 276 -4.40 -13.95 1.23
N ILE A 277 -5.34 -14.89 1.18
CA ILE A 277 -5.05 -16.31 1.39
C ILE A 277 -4.24 -16.92 0.24
N CYS A 278 -4.38 -16.41 -0.99
CA CYS A 278 -3.50 -16.78 -2.10
C CYS A 278 -2.06 -16.38 -1.80
N ARG A 279 -1.82 -15.13 -1.37
CA ARG A 279 -0.46 -14.64 -1.05
C ARG A 279 0.14 -15.30 0.19
N ASP A 280 -0.70 -15.67 1.15
CA ASP A 280 -0.27 -16.32 2.39
C ASP A 280 0.08 -17.81 2.20
N LEU A 281 -0.78 -18.56 1.49
CA LEU A 281 -0.65 -20.02 1.39
C LEU A 281 0.01 -20.52 0.10
N LEU A 282 0.16 -19.66 -0.91
CA LEU A 282 0.81 -20.03 -2.17
C LEU A 282 2.16 -19.32 -2.29
N ASN A 283 3.16 -20.03 -2.82
CA ASN A 283 4.45 -19.45 -3.15
C ASN A 283 4.32 -18.52 -4.36
N MET A 284 3.98 -17.26 -4.10
CA MET A 284 3.87 -16.20 -5.10
C MET A 284 5.10 -15.28 -5.03
N GLU A 285 5.61 -14.88 -6.20
CA GLU A 285 6.63 -13.83 -6.32
C GLU A 285 5.96 -12.58 -6.90
N GLY A 286 5.60 -11.62 -6.03
CA GLY A 286 4.74 -10.51 -6.42
C GLY A 286 3.36 -11.01 -6.86
N ASN A 287 2.99 -10.76 -8.12
CA ASN A 287 1.74 -11.25 -8.72
C ASN A 287 1.91 -12.55 -9.54
N LYS A 288 3.11 -13.13 -9.53
CA LYS A 288 3.44 -14.33 -10.28
C LYS A 288 3.16 -15.57 -9.44
N TYR A 289 2.29 -16.45 -9.95
CA TYR A 289 2.03 -17.76 -9.39
C TYR A 289 2.58 -18.84 -10.33
N VAL A 290 3.39 -19.75 -9.79
CA VAL A 290 3.90 -20.91 -10.54
C VAL A 290 3.02 -22.12 -10.23
N HIS A 291 2.23 -22.50 -11.22
CA HIS A 291 1.33 -23.64 -11.15
C HIS A 291 2.00 -24.90 -11.72
N GLU A 292 1.88 -26.03 -11.04
CA GLU A 292 2.40 -27.32 -11.50
C GLU A 292 1.28 -28.12 -12.18
N VAL A 293 1.31 -28.16 -13.52
CA VAL A 293 0.34 -28.91 -14.34
C VAL A 293 0.83 -30.36 -14.51
N PRO A 294 -0.04 -31.38 -14.39
CA PRO A 294 0.31 -32.74 -14.79
C PRO A 294 0.74 -32.79 -16.26
N SER A 295 1.90 -33.39 -16.54
CA SER A 295 2.42 -33.50 -17.90
C SER A 295 1.48 -34.34 -18.77
N LYS A 296 1.10 -33.81 -19.94
CA LYS A 296 0.28 -34.52 -20.94
C LYS A 296 0.96 -35.80 -21.48
N THR A 297 2.28 -35.92 -21.31
CA THR A 297 3.11 -37.02 -21.83
C THR A 297 3.64 -37.94 -20.73
N GLY A 298 3.10 -37.87 -19.50
CA GLY A 298 3.50 -38.76 -18.41
C GLY A 298 4.88 -38.45 -17.79
N GLY A 299 5.45 -37.28 -18.08
CA GLY A 299 6.67 -36.78 -17.47
C GLY A 299 6.45 -36.07 -16.12
N PRO A 300 7.51 -35.49 -15.52
CA PRO A 300 7.38 -34.65 -14.32
C PRO A 300 6.42 -33.48 -14.58
N PRO A 301 5.73 -32.97 -13.56
CA PRO A 301 4.77 -31.88 -13.70
C PRO A 301 5.42 -30.65 -14.36
N GLU A 302 4.71 -30.05 -15.31
CA GLU A 302 5.14 -28.86 -16.03
C GLU A 302 4.84 -27.62 -15.20
N LYS A 303 5.85 -26.76 -15.00
CA LYS A 303 5.67 -25.49 -14.28
C LYS A 303 5.18 -24.42 -15.25
N LYS A 304 3.90 -24.05 -15.11
CA LYS A 304 3.28 -22.94 -15.85
C LYS A 304 3.27 -21.69 -14.98
N GLU A 305 3.86 -20.63 -15.48
CA GLU A 305 3.85 -19.33 -14.82
C GLU A 305 2.59 -18.56 -15.21
N VAL A 306 1.86 -18.04 -14.22
CA VAL A 306 0.65 -17.27 -14.43
C VAL A 306 0.71 -15.98 -13.61
N LEU A 307 0.21 -14.89 -14.20
CA LEU A 307 0.14 -13.57 -13.56
C LEU A 307 -1.30 -13.31 -13.10
N LEU A 308 -1.49 -13.13 -11.80
CA LEU A 308 -2.77 -12.76 -11.18
C LEU A 308 -2.85 -11.23 -11.12
N GLU A 309 -3.48 -10.61 -12.12
CA GLU A 309 -3.52 -9.16 -12.29
C GLU A 309 -4.94 -8.67 -12.61
N GLU A 310 -5.11 -7.34 -12.62
CA GLU A 310 -6.36 -6.64 -12.94
C GLU A 310 -6.93 -6.94 -14.33
N HIS A 311 -6.14 -7.48 -15.26
CA HIS A 311 -6.64 -7.86 -16.58
C HIS A 311 -7.43 -9.18 -16.56
N ASP A 312 -7.42 -9.88 -15.41
CA ASP A 312 -8.29 -11.01 -15.16
C ASP A 312 -9.59 -10.54 -14.47
N PRO A 313 -10.75 -10.57 -15.17
CA PRO A 313 -12.01 -10.14 -14.59
C PRO A 313 -12.48 -11.06 -13.44
N LEU A 314 -12.12 -12.35 -13.46
CA LEU A 314 -12.46 -13.26 -12.37
C LEU A 314 -11.67 -12.93 -11.12
N TRP A 315 -10.39 -12.59 -11.27
CA TRP A 315 -9.57 -12.13 -10.16
C TRP A 315 -10.15 -10.85 -9.52
N LEU A 316 -10.49 -9.83 -10.32
CA LEU A 316 -11.07 -8.58 -9.82
C LEU A 316 -12.36 -8.78 -9.03
N GLU A 317 -13.21 -9.71 -9.48
CA GLU A 317 -14.47 -10.01 -8.80
C GLU A 317 -14.27 -10.78 -7.48
N LEU A 318 -13.31 -11.71 -7.44
CA LEU A 318 -13.16 -12.65 -6.33
C LEU A 318 -12.16 -12.19 -5.26
N ARG A 319 -11.18 -11.36 -5.62
CA ARG A 319 -10.02 -11.02 -4.78
C ARG A 319 -10.36 -10.54 -3.36
N HIS A 320 -11.46 -9.79 -3.19
CA HIS A 320 -11.89 -9.25 -1.89
C HIS A 320 -13.02 -10.06 -1.25
N ALA A 321 -13.53 -11.09 -1.93
CA ALA A 321 -14.52 -11.99 -1.37
C ALA A 321 -13.88 -12.97 -0.37
N HIS A 322 -14.65 -13.37 0.63
CA HIS A 322 -14.24 -14.43 1.55
C HIS A 322 -14.05 -15.76 0.78
N ILE A 323 -13.04 -16.56 1.13
CA ILE A 323 -12.68 -17.79 0.40
C ILE A 323 -13.83 -18.79 0.23
N ALA A 324 -14.76 -18.85 1.21
CA ALA A 324 -15.93 -19.71 1.13
C ALA A 324 -16.91 -19.25 0.03
N ASP A 325 -17.23 -17.95 0.01
CA ASP A 325 -18.08 -17.33 -1.02
C ASP A 325 -17.40 -17.40 -2.40
N ALA A 326 -16.09 -17.11 -2.46
CA ALA A 326 -15.33 -17.23 -3.70
C ALA A 326 -15.36 -18.66 -4.28
N SER A 327 -15.27 -19.69 -3.43
CA SER A 327 -15.36 -21.10 -3.86
C SER A 327 -16.74 -21.45 -4.40
N GLU A 328 -17.80 -20.94 -3.77
CA GLU A 328 -19.19 -21.14 -4.22
C GLU A 328 -19.44 -20.45 -5.56
N ARG A 329 -19.08 -19.17 -5.69
CA ARG A 329 -19.21 -18.42 -6.96
C ARG A 329 -18.42 -19.05 -8.09
N LEU A 330 -17.21 -19.56 -7.82
CA LEU A 330 -16.41 -20.27 -8.83
C LEU A 330 -17.11 -21.55 -9.30
N HIS A 331 -17.68 -22.32 -8.38
CA HIS A 331 -18.43 -23.54 -8.70
C HIS A 331 -19.69 -23.24 -9.53
N GLU A 332 -20.45 -22.21 -9.13
CA GLU A 332 -21.62 -21.74 -9.87
C GLU A 332 -21.26 -21.24 -11.27
N LYS A 333 -20.21 -20.43 -11.41
CA LYS A 333 -19.74 -19.94 -12.71
C LYS A 333 -19.28 -21.07 -13.61
N MET A 334 -18.55 -22.06 -13.10
CA MET A 334 -18.14 -23.24 -13.86
C MET A 334 -19.35 -24.02 -14.36
N THR A 335 -20.31 -24.28 -13.48
CA THR A 335 -21.55 -25.00 -13.82
C THR A 335 -22.42 -24.22 -14.81
N SER A 336 -22.54 -22.90 -14.63
CA SER A 336 -23.27 -22.02 -15.53
C SER A 336 -22.59 -21.93 -16.90
N PHE A 337 -21.26 -21.89 -16.93
CA PHE A 337 -20.49 -21.86 -18.17
C PHE A 337 -20.67 -23.15 -18.97
N ILE A 338 -20.56 -24.32 -18.31
CA ILE A 338 -20.80 -25.62 -18.95
C ILE A 338 -22.25 -25.72 -19.45
N SER A 339 -23.25 -25.32 -18.66
CA SER A 339 -24.66 -25.47 -19.04
C SER A 339 -25.10 -24.53 -20.17
N LYS A 340 -24.62 -23.28 -20.20
CA LYS A 340 -25.03 -22.28 -21.19
C LYS A 340 -24.28 -22.39 -22.52
N ASN A 341 -23.06 -22.92 -22.52
CA ASN A 341 -22.23 -22.97 -23.71
C ASN A 341 -22.23 -24.35 -24.36
N LYS A 342 -22.97 -24.50 -25.47
CA LYS A 342 -22.96 -25.72 -26.30
C LYS A 342 -21.53 -26.15 -26.69
N ALA A 343 -20.63 -25.21 -27.01
CA ALA A 343 -19.23 -25.52 -27.34
C ALA A 343 -18.41 -26.08 -26.15
N ALA A 344 -18.66 -25.62 -24.92
CA ALA A 344 -18.02 -26.14 -23.71
C ALA A 344 -18.60 -27.51 -23.31
N GLN A 345 -19.92 -27.68 -23.46
CA GLN A 345 -20.57 -28.99 -23.42
C GLN A 345 -19.92 -29.95 -24.41
N ILE A 346 -19.67 -29.52 -25.65
CA ILE A 346 -19.06 -30.32 -26.72
C ILE A 346 -17.59 -30.66 -26.42
N GLN A 347 -16.75 -29.78 -25.84
CA GLN A 347 -15.39 -30.17 -25.42
C GLN A 347 -15.39 -31.18 -24.26
N HIS A 348 -16.31 -31.03 -23.31
CA HIS A 348 -16.48 -31.99 -22.22
C HIS A 348 -17.09 -33.32 -22.69
N SER A 349 -18.02 -33.29 -23.67
CA SER A 349 -18.70 -34.46 -24.24
C SER A 349 -18.03 -35.07 -25.47
N ALA A 350 -17.05 -34.41 -26.10
CA ALA A 350 -16.17 -35.01 -27.10
C ALA A 350 -15.20 -36.01 -26.48
N ARG A 351 -15.03 -35.99 -25.14
CA ARG A 351 -14.46 -37.11 -24.39
C ARG A 351 -15.41 -38.33 -24.32
N ASP A 352 -16.67 -38.16 -24.70
CA ASP A 352 -17.78 -39.13 -24.54
C ASP A 352 -18.53 -39.44 -25.85
N GLY A 353 -17.98 -39.04 -27.02
CA GLY A 353 -18.37 -39.61 -28.32
C GLY A 353 -19.65 -39.10 -29.00
N GLY A 354 -20.13 -37.88 -28.76
CA GLY A 354 -21.33 -37.33 -29.42
C GLY A 354 -21.10 -36.72 -30.83
N GLU A 355 -22.04 -36.93 -31.76
CA GLU A 355 -22.03 -36.36 -33.13
C GLU A 355 -22.44 -34.87 -33.18
N LEU A 356 -21.80 -34.08 -34.07
CA LEU A 356 -21.92 -32.61 -34.14
C LEU A 356 -22.39 -32.11 -35.51
N SER A 357 -23.28 -31.12 -35.53
CA SER A 357 -23.79 -30.45 -36.74
C SER A 357 -22.79 -29.45 -37.35
N THR A 358 -22.73 -29.35 -38.68
CA THR A 358 -21.75 -28.55 -39.44
C THR A 358 -21.88 -27.03 -39.22
N LYS A 359 -23.10 -26.51 -38.98
CA LYS A 359 -23.32 -25.09 -38.64
C LYS A 359 -22.90 -24.75 -37.20
N ASP A 360 -23.06 -25.72 -36.29
CA ASP A 360 -22.58 -25.59 -34.92
C ASP A 360 -21.05 -25.64 -34.87
N LEU A 361 -20.43 -26.45 -35.75
CA LEU A 361 -18.98 -26.49 -35.95
C LEU A 361 -18.41 -25.13 -36.39
N GLN A 362 -19.07 -24.41 -37.30
CA GLN A 362 -18.59 -23.12 -37.80
C GLN A 362 -18.67 -22.00 -36.74
N LYS A 363 -19.76 -21.94 -35.97
CA LYS A 363 -19.88 -21.01 -34.83
C LYS A 363 -18.93 -21.38 -33.69
N MET A 364 -18.69 -22.67 -33.49
CA MET A 364 -17.71 -23.17 -32.53
C MET A 364 -16.30 -22.74 -32.93
N VAL A 365 -15.87 -22.92 -34.18
CA VAL A 365 -14.53 -22.53 -34.67
C VAL A 365 -14.25 -21.04 -34.47
N GLN A 366 -15.23 -20.15 -34.67
CA GLN A 366 -15.04 -18.72 -34.49
C GLN A 366 -14.94 -18.29 -33.02
N ALA A 367 -15.62 -18.98 -32.12
CA ALA A 367 -15.71 -18.60 -30.72
C ALA A 367 -14.77 -19.40 -29.80
N LEU A 368 -14.20 -20.51 -30.29
CA LEU A 368 -13.23 -21.36 -29.58
C LEU A 368 -12.05 -20.59 -28.96
N PRO A 369 -11.41 -19.61 -29.63
CA PRO A 369 -10.27 -18.90 -29.04
C PRO A 369 -10.67 -18.07 -27.81
N GLN A 370 -11.76 -17.29 -27.91
CA GLN A 370 -12.26 -16.48 -26.79
C GLN A 370 -12.76 -17.35 -25.64
N TYR A 371 -13.39 -18.49 -25.95
CA TYR A 371 -13.83 -19.44 -24.94
C TYR A 371 -12.66 -20.17 -24.27
N SER A 372 -11.61 -20.49 -25.02
CA SER A 372 -10.40 -21.11 -24.48
C SER A 372 -9.78 -20.21 -23.42
N ASP A 373 -9.68 -18.91 -23.67
CA ASP A 373 -9.12 -17.98 -22.69
C ASP A 373 -10.00 -17.87 -21.42
N GLN A 374 -11.32 -17.87 -21.58
CA GLN A 374 -12.25 -17.80 -20.44
C GLN A 374 -12.25 -19.08 -19.61
N ILE A 375 -12.25 -20.25 -20.25
CA ILE A 375 -12.21 -21.53 -19.53
C ILE A 375 -10.84 -21.72 -18.86
N ASP A 376 -9.74 -21.33 -19.51
CA ASP A 376 -8.41 -21.43 -18.92
C ASP A 376 -8.28 -20.60 -17.64
N LYS A 377 -8.81 -19.35 -17.63
CA LYS A 377 -8.85 -18.50 -16.43
C LYS A 377 -9.75 -19.08 -15.34
N LEU A 378 -10.94 -19.56 -15.71
CA LEU A 378 -11.88 -20.14 -14.75
C LEU A 378 -11.33 -21.42 -14.11
N SER A 379 -10.78 -22.32 -14.93
CA SER A 379 -10.13 -23.55 -14.48
C SER A 379 -8.95 -23.25 -13.55
N LEU A 380 -8.11 -22.26 -13.88
CA LEU A 380 -7.03 -21.81 -13.01
C LEU A 380 -7.55 -21.42 -11.61
N HIS A 381 -8.58 -20.57 -11.52
CA HIS A 381 -9.09 -20.13 -10.22
C HIS A 381 -9.75 -21.25 -9.41
N VAL A 382 -10.41 -22.20 -10.08
CA VAL A 382 -10.95 -23.42 -9.45
C VAL A 382 -9.82 -24.29 -8.88
N GLU A 383 -8.74 -24.48 -9.64
CA GLU A 383 -7.56 -25.23 -9.17
C GLU A 383 -6.86 -24.54 -8.00
N ILE A 384 -6.71 -23.21 -8.06
CA ILE A 384 -6.19 -22.39 -6.95
C ILE A 384 -7.05 -22.57 -5.70
N ALA A 385 -8.37 -22.40 -5.81
CA ALA A 385 -9.29 -22.57 -4.69
C ALA A 385 -9.27 -24.01 -4.13
N GLY A 386 -9.16 -25.02 -5.01
CA GLY A 386 -9.01 -26.42 -4.62
C GLY A 386 -7.73 -26.68 -3.83
N LYS A 387 -6.60 -26.11 -4.27
CA LYS A 387 -5.29 -26.21 -3.58
C LYS A 387 -5.32 -25.51 -2.23
N ILE A 388 -5.86 -24.30 -2.15
CA ILE A 388 -6.03 -23.55 -0.89
C ILE A 388 -6.87 -24.35 0.11
N ASN A 389 -8.03 -24.88 -0.32
CA ASN A 389 -8.88 -25.70 0.53
C ASN A 389 -8.20 -26.99 1.01
N LYS A 390 -7.30 -27.57 0.20
CA LYS A 390 -6.47 -28.70 0.62
C LYS A 390 -5.49 -28.28 1.72
N ILE A 391 -4.75 -27.19 1.54
CA ILE A 391 -3.80 -26.66 2.53
C ILE A 391 -4.51 -26.31 3.84
N ILE A 392 -5.67 -25.64 3.79
CA ILE A 392 -6.47 -25.29 4.99
C ILE A 392 -6.82 -26.54 5.81
N ARG A 393 -7.17 -27.64 5.15
CA ARG A 393 -7.49 -28.92 5.82
C ARG A 393 -6.26 -29.61 6.38
N GLU A 394 -5.18 -29.69 5.59
CA GLU A 394 -3.94 -30.37 5.98
C GLU A 394 -3.25 -29.68 7.17
N LEU A 395 -3.20 -28.34 7.15
CA LEU A 395 -2.59 -27.54 8.22
C LEU A 395 -3.54 -27.20 9.37
N ARG A 396 -4.80 -27.66 9.31
CA ARG A 396 -5.87 -27.37 10.29
C ARG A 396 -6.00 -25.87 10.60
N LEU A 397 -5.92 -25.03 9.57
CA LEU A 397 -5.90 -23.55 9.72
C LEU A 397 -7.17 -22.98 10.35
N ARG A 398 -8.30 -23.71 10.35
CA ARG A 398 -9.54 -23.28 11.00
C ARG A 398 -9.39 -23.20 12.52
N GLU A 399 -8.77 -24.20 13.15
CA GLU A 399 -8.54 -24.21 14.60
C GLU A 399 -7.52 -23.13 14.99
N LEU A 400 -6.48 -22.99 14.18
CA LEU A 400 -5.46 -21.97 14.35
C LEU A 400 -6.04 -20.56 14.21
N GLY A 401 -6.77 -20.29 13.13
CA GLY A 401 -7.39 -18.99 12.86
C GLY A 401 -8.41 -18.61 13.92
N GLN A 402 -9.16 -19.57 14.47
CA GLN A 402 -10.05 -19.29 15.61
C GLN A 402 -9.27 -18.84 16.84
N LEU A 403 -8.17 -19.52 17.17
CA LEU A 403 -7.31 -19.13 18.28
C LEU A 403 -6.67 -17.75 18.05
N GLU A 404 -6.23 -17.44 16.83
CA GLU A 404 -5.71 -16.12 16.47
C GLU A 404 -6.75 -15.01 16.72
N GLN A 405 -7.99 -15.21 16.27
CA GLN A 405 -9.09 -14.28 16.52
C GLN A 405 -9.34 -14.14 18.03
N ASP A 406 -9.47 -15.26 18.75
CA ASP A 406 -9.76 -15.24 20.19
C ASP A 406 -8.65 -14.55 21.00
N LEU A 407 -7.39 -14.67 20.60
CA LEU A 407 -6.28 -13.95 21.21
C LEU A 407 -6.44 -12.43 21.05
N VAL A 408 -6.76 -11.98 19.84
CA VAL A 408 -6.82 -10.57 19.49
C VAL A 408 -8.01 -9.85 20.14
N PHE A 409 -9.14 -10.54 20.29
CA PHE A 409 -10.33 -10.07 21.01
C PHE A 409 -10.28 -10.31 22.52
N GLY A 410 -9.25 -11.01 23.02
CA GLY A 410 -9.05 -11.26 24.46
C GLY A 410 -9.95 -12.33 25.06
N ASP A 411 -10.50 -13.22 24.23
CA ASP A 411 -11.25 -14.41 24.62
C ASP A 411 -10.33 -15.59 24.96
N ALA A 412 -9.15 -15.63 24.35
CA ALA A 412 -8.07 -16.56 24.67
C ALA A 412 -6.84 -15.84 25.23
N GLY A 413 -5.95 -16.60 25.87
CA GLY A 413 -4.68 -16.09 26.36
C GLY A 413 -3.54 -17.09 26.24
N LEU A 414 -2.43 -16.79 26.91
CA LEU A 414 -1.22 -17.60 26.88
C LEU A 414 -1.46 -19.09 27.22
N LYS A 415 -2.40 -19.40 28.13
CA LYS A 415 -2.70 -20.78 28.52
C LYS A 415 -3.27 -21.58 27.35
N ASP A 416 -4.11 -20.97 26.54
CA ASP A 416 -4.76 -21.61 25.40
C ASP A 416 -3.74 -21.87 24.28
N VAL A 417 -2.79 -20.94 24.08
CA VAL A 417 -1.65 -21.12 23.16
C VAL A 417 -0.75 -22.27 23.62
N VAL A 418 -0.40 -22.32 24.90
CA VAL A 418 0.41 -23.42 25.47
C VAL A 418 -0.31 -24.76 25.32
N LYS A 419 -1.63 -24.79 25.59
CA LYS A 419 -2.45 -25.98 25.38
C LYS A 419 -2.45 -26.40 23.90
N PHE A 420 -2.64 -25.46 22.98
CA PHE A 420 -2.64 -25.71 21.56
C PHE A 420 -1.31 -26.32 21.07
N PHE A 421 -0.17 -25.76 21.50
CA PHE A 421 1.15 -26.33 21.15
C PHE A 421 1.40 -27.71 21.74
N THR A 422 0.80 -28.02 22.89
CA THR A 422 0.95 -29.35 23.52
C THR A 422 0.03 -30.39 22.88
N THR A 423 -1.17 -29.97 22.43
CA THR A 423 -2.15 -30.87 21.80
C THR A 423 -1.85 -31.12 20.32
N ASN A 424 -1.30 -30.13 19.62
CA ASN A 424 -1.07 -30.19 18.17
C ASN A 424 0.43 -30.09 17.85
N GLU A 425 1.15 -31.22 17.97
CA GLU A 425 2.60 -31.26 17.69
C GLU A 425 2.92 -31.00 16.20
N ASP A 426 2.01 -31.42 15.31
CA ASP A 426 2.14 -31.37 13.83
C ASP A 426 2.05 -29.97 13.22
N VAL A 427 1.81 -28.93 14.02
CA VAL A 427 1.70 -27.55 13.53
C VAL A 427 3.05 -27.07 12.99
N THR A 428 3.02 -26.43 11.83
CA THR A 428 4.21 -25.89 11.16
C THR A 428 4.92 -24.85 12.03
N ARG A 429 6.24 -24.72 11.84
CA ARG A 429 7.06 -23.73 12.56
C ARG A 429 6.55 -22.31 12.35
N GLU A 430 6.18 -21.99 11.12
CA GLU A 430 5.65 -20.67 10.74
C GLU A 430 4.36 -20.32 11.48
N ASN A 431 3.41 -21.25 11.58
CA ASN A 431 2.16 -21.05 12.31
C ASN A 431 2.39 -20.89 13.82
N LYS A 432 3.37 -21.60 14.39
CA LYS A 432 3.79 -21.41 15.79
C LYS A 432 4.41 -20.03 16.01
N LEU A 433 5.29 -19.59 15.09
CA LEU A 433 5.90 -18.26 15.11
C LEU A 433 4.83 -17.17 15.03
N ARG A 434 3.87 -17.30 14.11
CA ARG A 434 2.73 -16.39 13.90
C ARG A 434 1.95 -16.14 15.19
N LEU A 435 1.51 -17.21 15.86
CA LEU A 435 0.82 -17.12 17.15
C LEU A 435 1.65 -16.40 18.22
N LEU A 436 2.96 -16.68 18.26
CA LEU A 436 3.85 -16.06 19.24
C LEU A 436 4.10 -14.58 18.94
N MET A 437 4.19 -14.18 17.68
CA MET A 437 4.28 -12.77 17.30
C MET A 437 2.98 -12.01 17.61
N ILE A 438 1.81 -12.60 17.36
CA ILE A 438 0.52 -12.02 17.78
C ILE A 438 0.48 -11.86 19.30
N LEU A 439 0.90 -12.88 20.04
CA LEU A 439 0.94 -12.81 21.51
C LEU A 439 1.94 -11.76 21.99
N ALA A 440 3.09 -11.58 21.33
CA ALA A 440 4.09 -10.58 21.67
C ALA A 440 3.60 -9.16 21.39
N ALA A 441 2.83 -8.96 20.32
CA ALA A 441 2.19 -7.68 20.03
C ALA A 441 1.12 -7.30 21.08
N ILE A 442 0.39 -8.28 21.63
CA ILE A 442 -0.68 -8.05 22.62
C ILE A 442 -0.12 -7.95 24.06
N TYR A 443 0.82 -8.83 24.41
CA TYR A 443 1.37 -9.00 25.75
C TYR A 443 2.90 -8.95 25.76
N PRO A 444 3.54 -7.82 25.40
CA PRO A 444 4.99 -7.72 25.32
C PRO A 444 5.68 -8.04 26.65
N GLU A 445 5.04 -7.74 27.79
CA GLU A 445 5.59 -8.04 29.11
C GLU A 445 5.75 -9.55 29.40
N LYS A 446 4.98 -10.41 28.71
CA LYS A 446 5.02 -11.87 28.94
C LYS A 446 6.23 -12.53 28.28
N PHE A 447 6.84 -11.85 27.33
CA PHE A 447 8.04 -12.31 26.64
C PHE A 447 9.33 -11.81 27.30
N GLN A 448 9.23 -11.01 28.37
CA GLN A 448 10.36 -10.61 29.18
C GLN A 448 10.67 -11.67 30.24
N GLY A 449 11.93 -12.13 30.28
CA GLY A 449 12.44 -13.09 31.27
C GLY A 449 12.20 -14.57 30.92
N GLU A 450 12.36 -15.44 31.92
CA GLU A 450 12.38 -16.91 31.74
C GLU A 450 11.08 -17.48 31.16
N LYS A 451 9.93 -16.84 31.43
CA LYS A 451 8.63 -17.31 30.92
C LYS A 451 8.55 -17.24 29.40
N GLY A 452 9.02 -16.14 28.80
CA GLY A 452 9.09 -15.99 27.34
C GLY A 452 10.00 -17.05 26.71
N GLN A 453 11.18 -17.26 27.30
CA GLN A 453 12.13 -18.28 26.84
C GLN A 453 11.53 -19.69 26.92
N ASN A 454 10.78 -20.01 27.98
CA ASN A 454 10.16 -21.32 28.13
C ASN A 454 9.07 -21.57 27.08
N ILE A 455 8.28 -20.55 26.72
CA ILE A 455 7.26 -20.66 25.68
C ILE A 455 7.92 -20.84 24.31
N MET A 456 8.97 -20.08 24.01
CA MET A 456 9.73 -20.22 22.76
C MET A 456 10.38 -21.60 22.64
N LYS A 457 10.93 -22.14 23.74
CA LYS A 457 11.45 -23.51 23.81
C LYS A 457 10.37 -24.56 23.60
N LEU A 458 9.18 -24.36 24.21
CA LEU A 458 8.03 -25.26 24.02
C LEU A 458 7.58 -25.30 22.55
N ALA A 459 7.59 -24.14 21.87
CA ALA A 459 7.24 -24.04 20.46
C ALA A 459 8.30 -24.63 19.51
N ARG A 460 9.48 -25.03 20.02
CA ARG A 460 10.61 -25.57 19.25
C ARG A 460 11.06 -24.64 18.10
N LEU A 461 11.07 -23.33 18.35
CA LEU A 461 11.49 -22.32 17.38
C LEU A 461 13.01 -22.30 17.18
N GLN A 462 13.46 -21.88 15.99
CA GLN A 462 14.88 -21.64 15.71
C GLN A 462 15.36 -20.31 16.31
N SER A 463 16.69 -20.11 16.38
CA SER A 463 17.28 -18.87 16.90
C SER A 463 16.78 -17.63 16.15
N ASP A 464 16.60 -17.74 14.83
CA ASP A 464 16.14 -16.63 13.98
C ASP A 464 14.68 -16.28 14.28
N ASP A 465 13.81 -17.29 14.43
CA ASP A 465 12.40 -17.10 14.81
C ASP A 465 12.25 -16.46 16.20
N ILE A 466 13.10 -16.88 17.15
CA ILE A 466 13.15 -16.29 18.51
C ILE A 466 13.53 -14.81 18.43
N THR A 467 14.50 -14.49 17.57
CA THR A 467 14.93 -13.12 17.32
C THR A 467 13.80 -12.29 16.71
N ALA A 468 13.04 -12.83 15.77
CA ALA A 468 11.88 -12.18 15.19
C ALA A 468 10.81 -11.83 16.24
N VAL A 469 10.45 -12.77 17.12
CA VAL A 469 9.48 -12.51 18.21
C VAL A 469 9.99 -11.43 19.16
N ASN A 470 11.28 -11.45 19.52
CA ASN A 470 11.87 -10.43 20.38
C ASN A 470 11.92 -9.06 19.71
N ASN A 471 12.17 -9.00 18.40
CA ASN A 471 12.25 -7.76 17.63
C ASN A 471 10.89 -7.08 17.44
N MET A 472 9.77 -7.78 17.65
CA MET A 472 8.44 -7.15 17.68
C MET A 472 8.36 -6.00 18.69
N ARG A 473 9.17 -6.03 19.75
CA ARG A 473 9.28 -4.94 20.73
C ARG A 473 9.81 -3.63 20.12
N LEU A 474 10.66 -3.71 19.10
CA LEU A 474 11.28 -2.55 18.44
C LEU A 474 10.24 -1.80 17.58
N LEU A 475 9.23 -2.53 17.10
CA LEU A 475 8.07 -1.96 16.40
C LEU A 475 7.02 -1.43 17.38
N GLY A 476 7.10 -1.81 18.66
CA GLY A 476 6.22 -1.33 19.70
C GLY A 476 6.69 0.03 20.15
N GLY A 477 5.89 1.08 19.92
CA GLY A 477 6.08 2.35 20.63
C GLY A 477 6.14 2.04 22.12
N ALA A 478 7.06 2.69 22.85
CA ALA A 478 7.42 2.38 24.23
C ALA A 478 6.18 1.94 25.02
N SER A 479 6.02 0.62 25.20
CA SER A 479 4.84 0.08 25.86
C SER A 479 4.67 0.78 27.19
N ASP A 480 3.44 1.04 27.63
CA ASP A 480 3.11 1.48 28.98
C ASP A 480 3.75 0.52 30.00
N ILE A 481 5.03 0.71 30.30
CA ILE A 481 5.67 0.19 31.49
C ILE A 481 5.07 1.05 32.58
N LYS A 482 3.83 0.72 32.98
CA LYS A 482 3.38 0.97 34.33
C LYS A 482 4.34 0.19 35.21
N LYS A 483 5.50 0.80 35.51
CA LYS A 483 6.29 0.44 36.66
C LYS A 483 5.28 0.53 37.79
N SER A 484 4.91 -0.61 38.37
CA SER A 484 4.30 -0.62 39.69
C SER A 484 5.38 -0.12 40.64
N SER A 485 5.58 1.20 40.67
CA SER A 485 6.42 1.83 41.66
C SER A 485 5.71 1.62 42.99
N THR A 486 6.28 0.72 43.77
CA THR A 486 6.30 0.73 45.23
C THR A 486 6.16 2.16 45.77
N GLY A 487 4.98 2.50 46.29
CA GLY A 487 4.75 3.79 46.96
C GLY A 487 3.27 4.16 47.07
N ALA A 488 2.77 4.16 48.30
CA ALA A 488 1.48 4.67 48.78
C ALA A 488 0.22 3.80 48.54
N PHE A 489 -0.37 3.38 49.66
CA PHE A 489 -1.68 2.73 49.80
C PHE A 489 -2.78 3.51 49.03
N SER A 490 -3.24 2.97 47.90
CA SER A 490 -4.53 3.30 47.32
C SER A 490 -5.34 2.01 47.22
N LEU A 491 -6.25 1.80 48.17
CA LEU A 491 -7.25 0.73 48.11
C LEU A 491 -8.26 1.05 47.01
N LYS A 492 -7.96 0.65 45.77
CA LYS A 492 -8.96 0.54 44.70
C LYS A 492 -9.22 -0.94 44.44
N PHE A 493 -10.40 -1.39 44.87
CA PHE A 493 -10.96 -2.69 44.49
C PHE A 493 -11.39 -2.66 43.02
N ASP A 494 -10.44 -2.76 42.08
CA ASP A 494 -10.73 -3.08 40.68
C ASP A 494 -10.77 -4.61 40.52
N ILE A 495 -11.92 -5.22 40.79
CA ILE A 495 -12.19 -6.67 40.68
C ILE A 495 -12.36 -7.13 39.22
N ASN A 496 -12.33 -6.23 38.24
CA ASN A 496 -12.33 -6.61 36.83
C ASN A 496 -10.90 -6.58 36.29
N LYS A 497 -10.28 -7.77 36.19
CA LYS A 497 -9.21 -7.99 35.20
C LYS A 497 -9.75 -7.58 33.85
N LYS A 498 -9.52 -6.32 33.42
CA LYS A 498 -9.84 -5.89 32.06
C LYS A 498 -9.12 -6.87 31.13
N LYS A 499 -9.89 -7.70 30.42
CA LYS A 499 -9.40 -8.42 29.23
C LYS A 499 -8.69 -7.37 28.39
N ARG A 500 -7.37 -7.50 28.18
CA ARG A 500 -6.61 -6.64 27.27
C ARG A 500 -6.98 -7.05 25.84
N ALA A 501 -8.20 -6.76 25.43
CA ALA A 501 -8.61 -6.89 24.04
C ALA A 501 -7.95 -5.73 23.28
N VAL A 502 -7.11 -6.05 22.30
CA VAL A 502 -6.50 -5.05 21.42
C VAL A 502 -7.53 -4.57 20.41
N ARG A 503 -8.54 -5.40 20.12
CA ARG A 503 -9.65 -5.09 19.22
C ARG A 503 -10.99 -5.03 19.93
N LYS A 504 -11.89 -4.27 19.35
CA LYS A 504 -13.30 -4.20 19.75
C LYS A 504 -14.12 -4.80 18.62
N ASP A 505 -15.11 -5.61 18.97
CA ASP A 505 -16.09 -6.08 18.00
C ASP A 505 -16.85 -4.89 17.41
N ARG A 506 -17.11 -4.92 16.09
CA ARG A 506 -17.96 -3.95 15.43
C ARG A 506 -19.40 -4.12 15.92
N THR A 507 -19.98 -3.03 16.41
CA THR A 507 -21.38 -3.00 16.83
C THR A 507 -22.28 -2.77 15.62
N GLY A 508 -23.09 -3.75 15.24
CA GLY A 508 -24.19 -3.57 14.27
C GLY A 508 -24.08 -4.28 12.93
N GLU A 509 -23.00 -5.02 12.65
CA GLU A 509 -22.92 -5.92 11.49
C GLU A 509 -23.18 -7.37 11.94
N GLU A 510 -24.06 -8.08 11.23
CA GLU A 510 -24.22 -9.52 11.42
C GLU A 510 -22.91 -10.21 11.01
N GLN A 511 -22.25 -10.84 11.97
CA GLN A 511 -21.00 -11.57 11.72
C GLN A 511 -21.28 -12.77 10.81
N THR A 512 -21.17 -12.59 9.49
CA THR A 512 -21.39 -13.67 8.52
C THR A 512 -20.33 -14.77 8.67
N TRP A 513 -19.10 -14.41 9.07
CA TRP A 513 -17.95 -15.31 9.15
C TRP A 513 -17.21 -15.19 10.49
N GLN A 514 -17.25 -16.25 11.31
CA GLN A 514 -16.60 -16.27 12.64
C GLN A 514 -15.08 -16.09 12.60
N LEU A 515 -14.44 -16.52 11.50
CA LEU A 515 -12.99 -16.43 11.29
C LEU A 515 -12.55 -15.07 10.72
N SER A 516 -13.48 -14.16 10.43
CA SER A 516 -13.21 -12.82 9.87
C SER A 516 -13.82 -11.71 10.74
N ARG A 517 -13.62 -11.77 12.06
CA ARG A 517 -14.01 -10.67 12.96
C ARG A 517 -13.01 -9.51 12.94
N PHE A 518 -11.75 -9.82 12.62
CA PHE A 518 -10.65 -8.87 12.63
C PHE A 518 -10.76 -7.85 11.49
N TYR A 519 -10.68 -6.58 11.85
CA TYR A 519 -10.51 -5.48 10.90
C TYR A 519 -9.22 -4.71 11.24
N PRO A 520 -8.35 -4.36 10.28
CA PRO A 520 -7.15 -3.58 10.54
C PRO A 520 -7.45 -2.21 11.16
N MET A 521 -6.59 -1.71 12.07
CA MET A 521 -6.83 -0.42 12.78
C MET A 521 -6.92 0.75 11.79
N ILE A 522 -6.23 0.60 10.67
CA ILE A 522 -6.21 1.56 9.59
C ILE A 522 -7.62 1.86 9.10
N GLU A 523 -8.49 0.85 8.96
CA GLU A 523 -9.89 1.03 8.51
C GLU A 523 -10.66 2.00 9.40
N GLU A 524 -10.56 1.84 10.72
CA GLU A 524 -11.16 2.76 11.70
C GLU A 524 -10.59 4.19 11.57
N LEU A 525 -9.27 4.33 11.35
CA LEU A 525 -8.65 5.64 11.16
C LEU A 525 -9.15 6.33 9.90
N ILE A 526 -9.43 5.57 8.85
CA ILE A 526 -9.93 6.10 7.58
C ILE A 526 -11.39 6.52 7.68
N GLU A 527 -12.22 5.70 8.33
CA GLU A 527 -13.62 6.09 8.60
C GLU A 527 -13.67 7.41 9.39
N LYS A 528 -12.81 7.54 10.42
CA LYS A 528 -12.69 8.77 11.20
C LYS A 528 -12.14 9.93 10.39
N LEU A 529 -11.17 9.69 9.51
CA LEU A 529 -10.61 10.72 8.63
C LEU A 529 -11.67 11.23 7.63
N GLY A 530 -12.43 10.32 7.01
CA GLY A 530 -13.55 10.65 6.12
C GLY A 530 -14.67 11.44 6.81
N LYS A 531 -14.94 11.12 8.08
CA LYS A 531 -15.89 11.88 8.94
C LYS A 531 -15.29 13.17 9.53
N LYS A 532 -13.99 13.42 9.35
CA LYS A 532 -13.22 14.51 9.99
C LYS A 532 -13.24 14.48 11.53
N GLU A 533 -13.39 13.30 12.11
CA GLU A 533 -13.42 13.05 13.56
C GLU A 533 -12.06 12.56 14.10
N LEU A 534 -11.01 12.58 13.27
CA LEU A 534 -9.68 12.16 13.67
C LEU A 534 -9.11 13.12 14.74
N PRO A 535 -8.64 12.63 15.91
CA PRO A 535 -8.13 13.49 16.96
C PRO A 535 -6.92 14.32 16.50
N LYS A 536 -7.00 15.65 16.63
CA LYS A 536 -5.94 16.57 16.20
C LYS A 536 -4.66 16.45 17.01
N ASP A 537 -4.76 16.06 18.29
CA ASP A 537 -3.59 15.90 19.17
C ASP A 537 -2.76 14.66 18.80
N ASP A 538 -3.44 13.56 18.45
CA ASP A 538 -2.78 12.32 18.04
C ASP A 538 -2.35 12.35 16.56
N TYR A 539 -3.07 13.10 15.72
CA TYR A 539 -2.84 13.20 14.28
C TYR A 539 -2.81 14.66 13.79
N PRO A 540 -1.76 15.42 14.19
CA PRO A 540 -1.59 16.80 13.76
C PRO A 540 -1.39 16.92 12.25
N CYS A 541 -1.66 18.13 11.74
CA CYS A 541 -1.51 18.47 10.34
C CYS A 541 -0.32 19.42 10.13
N MET A 542 0.51 19.16 9.12
CA MET A 542 1.63 20.03 8.74
C MET A 542 1.17 21.36 8.13
N ASN A 543 -0.02 21.40 7.54
CA ASN A 543 -0.57 22.59 6.86
C ASN A 543 -1.15 23.62 7.85
N GLU A 544 -1.54 23.20 9.06
CA GLU A 544 -2.06 24.11 10.08
C GLU A 544 -0.86 24.80 10.79
N PRO A 545 -0.88 26.13 10.99
CA PRO A 545 0.17 26.79 11.75
C PRO A 545 0.19 26.21 13.17
N SER A 546 1.37 25.76 13.61
CA SER A 546 1.55 25.28 14.98
C SER A 546 1.01 26.33 15.95
N PRO A 547 0.25 25.97 17.00
CA PRO A 547 -0.11 26.93 18.01
C PRO A 547 1.19 27.42 18.64
N THR A 548 1.62 28.62 18.25
CA THR A 548 2.69 29.33 18.91
C THR A 548 2.29 29.41 20.38
N VAL A 549 3.06 28.74 21.23
CA VAL A 549 3.08 29.01 22.66
C VAL A 549 3.59 30.44 22.80
N HIS A 550 2.71 31.42 22.57
CA HIS A 550 2.96 32.79 22.94
C HIS A 550 3.02 32.80 24.47
N ALA A 551 4.24 32.78 24.98
CA ALA A 551 4.56 33.32 26.28
C ALA A 551 3.80 34.64 26.39
N LYS A 552 2.80 34.68 27.29
CA LYS A 552 2.10 35.91 27.64
C LYS A 552 3.12 36.83 28.32
N ASN A 553 3.85 37.60 27.53
CA ASN A 553 4.53 38.78 28.03
C ASN A 553 3.44 39.81 28.34
N GLN A 554 3.11 39.91 29.61
CA GLN A 554 2.28 40.96 30.17
C GLN A 554 2.96 42.31 29.93
N SER A 555 2.45 43.10 28.99
CA SER A 555 2.59 44.56 29.03
C SER A 555 1.45 45.10 29.89
N ALA A 556 1.80 45.69 31.03
CA ALA A 556 0.91 46.24 32.02
C ALA A 556 0.01 47.35 31.44
N ALA A 557 -1.28 47.30 31.76
CA ALA A 557 -2.17 48.45 31.81
C ALA A 557 -2.90 48.43 33.15
N ILE A 558 -2.79 49.55 33.87
CA ILE A 558 -3.24 49.78 35.24
C ILE A 558 -4.75 50.09 35.25
N SER A 559 -5.54 49.32 36.02
CA SER A 559 -6.73 49.83 36.71
C SER A 559 -7.19 48.89 37.84
N GLN A 560 -7.69 49.51 38.92
CA GLN A 560 -7.85 49.11 40.33
C GLN A 560 -8.71 47.85 40.65
N PRO A 561 -8.63 47.31 41.90
CA PRO A 561 -9.06 45.95 42.24
C PRO A 561 -10.51 45.88 42.76
N PRO A 562 -11.21 44.72 42.62
CA PRO A 562 -12.42 44.46 43.38
C PRO A 562 -12.11 43.80 44.74
N VAL A 563 -12.95 44.13 45.71
CA VAL A 563 -12.89 43.78 47.14
C VAL A 563 -13.26 42.30 47.38
N ALA A 564 -12.67 41.70 48.42
CA ALA A 564 -12.76 40.28 48.77
C ALA A 564 -13.91 39.87 49.73
N HIS A 565 -14.17 38.56 49.73
CA HIS A 565 -14.94 37.69 50.66
C HIS A 565 -16.46 37.61 50.43
N SER A 566 -17.15 36.45 50.57
CA SER A 566 -17.00 35.36 51.54
C SER A 566 -17.71 34.06 51.08
N MET A 567 -17.29 32.92 51.64
CA MET A 567 -17.84 31.57 51.45
C MET A 567 -19.23 31.38 52.10
N ARG A 568 -20.17 30.74 51.40
CA ARG A 568 -21.02 29.70 52.03
C ARG A 568 -21.74 28.82 51.00
N SER A 569 -21.70 27.52 51.27
CA SER A 569 -22.39 26.43 50.58
C SER A 569 -23.91 26.52 50.66
N ARG A 570 -24.62 25.97 49.66
CA ARG A 570 -25.68 24.96 49.87
C ARG A 570 -26.08 24.25 48.57
N ARG A 571 -26.26 22.94 48.70
CA ARG A 571 -26.84 21.99 47.74
C ARG A 571 -28.35 22.27 47.57
N THR A 572 -28.91 22.13 46.36
CA THR A 572 -29.82 21.04 45.91
C THR A 572 -30.46 21.36 44.54
N PRO A 573 -30.95 20.33 43.79
CA PRO A 573 -31.15 20.35 42.34
C PRO A 573 -32.64 20.48 41.93
N THR A 574 -32.93 20.93 40.70
CA THR A 574 -34.26 20.72 40.12
C THR A 574 -34.27 20.68 38.60
N TRP A 575 -34.92 19.65 38.08
CA TRP A 575 -35.31 19.41 36.69
C TRP A 575 -36.39 20.37 36.19
N ALA A 576 -36.41 20.57 34.86
CA ALA A 576 -37.57 20.69 33.95
C ALA A 576 -37.49 21.86 32.96
N ARG A 577 -37.60 21.54 31.66
CA ARG A 577 -38.11 22.44 30.59
C ARG A 577 -39.64 22.29 30.54
N PRO A 578 -40.42 23.25 29.98
CA PRO A 578 -40.70 23.22 28.53
C PRO A 578 -40.98 24.59 27.82
N ARG A 579 -40.70 24.57 26.50
CA ARG A 579 -41.37 25.22 25.33
C ARG A 579 -41.48 26.75 25.14
N ASN A 580 -41.02 27.16 23.93
CA ASN A 580 -41.53 28.12 22.90
C ASN A 580 -42.14 29.47 23.37
N SER A 581 -41.91 30.63 22.74
CA SER A 581 -41.92 30.95 21.30
C SER A 581 -41.36 32.37 21.04
N ASP A 582 -40.89 32.60 19.81
CA ASP A 582 -40.84 33.82 18.96
C ASP A 582 -40.84 35.23 19.57
N ASP A 583 -39.84 36.04 19.22
CA ASP A 583 -39.93 36.96 18.06
C ASP A 583 -38.66 37.84 17.91
N GLY A 584 -38.32 38.21 16.66
CA GLY A 584 -37.83 39.57 16.39
C GLY A 584 -36.39 39.78 15.87
N TYR A 585 -36.16 39.42 14.61
CA TYR A 585 -35.43 40.17 13.56
C TYR A 585 -34.21 41.06 13.89
N SER A 586 -33.08 40.76 13.22
CA SER A 586 -32.39 41.73 12.34
C SER A 586 -31.53 41.04 11.29
N ARG A 587 -31.74 41.45 10.03
CA ARG A 587 -31.17 40.92 8.79
C ARG A 587 -29.73 41.43 8.57
N CYS A 588 -28.89 40.57 7.98
CA CYS A 588 -27.94 41.00 6.94
C CYS A 588 -27.80 39.88 5.90
N CYS A 589 -28.13 40.22 4.65
CA CYS A 589 -27.96 39.39 3.47
C CYS A 589 -26.48 39.32 3.09
N CYS A 590 -25.99 38.16 2.68
CA CYS A 590 -25.00 38.00 1.60
C CYS A 590 -24.91 36.52 1.15
N CYS A 591 -25.36 36.29 -0.09
CA CYS A 591 -24.95 35.24 -1.04
C CYS A 591 -24.73 33.80 -0.54
N SER A 592 -25.79 33.01 -0.64
CA SER A 592 -25.72 31.55 -0.83
C SER A 592 -24.99 31.21 -2.13
N SER A 593 -23.74 30.78 -2.03
CA SER A 593 -23.10 29.97 -3.07
C SER A 593 -23.28 28.49 -2.71
N LEU A 594 -23.99 27.75 -3.57
CA LEU A 594 -24.06 26.29 -3.52
C LEU A 594 -22.64 25.74 -3.71
N HIS A 595 -21.94 25.43 -2.62
CA HIS A 595 -20.80 24.51 -2.67
C HIS A 595 -21.37 23.09 -2.72
N ARG A 596 -21.38 22.50 -3.91
CA ARG A 596 -21.47 21.03 -4.05
C ARG A 596 -20.27 20.43 -3.31
N PRO A 597 -20.42 19.36 -2.52
CA PRO A 597 -19.29 18.68 -1.92
C PRO A 597 -18.43 18.08 -3.04
N ILE A 598 -17.20 18.57 -3.17
CA ILE A 598 -16.16 17.95 -3.99
C ILE A 598 -15.68 16.73 -3.18
N GLY A 599 -15.75 15.53 -3.77
CA GLY A 599 -15.36 14.28 -3.11
C GLY A 599 -13.96 14.36 -2.52
N PHE A 600 -13.80 13.90 -1.29
CA PHE A 600 -12.51 13.86 -0.61
C PHE A 600 -11.71 12.64 -1.07
N ILE A 601 -10.44 12.87 -1.39
CA ILE A 601 -9.50 11.82 -1.74
C ILE A 601 -8.66 11.52 -0.48
N ILE A 602 -8.72 10.27 -0.01
CA ILE A 602 -7.95 9.82 1.16
C ILE A 602 -6.72 9.05 0.69
N CYS A 603 -5.54 9.52 1.08
CA CYS A 603 -4.25 8.91 0.77
C CYS A 603 -3.68 8.26 2.05
N ARG A 604 -3.50 6.94 2.03
CA ARG A 604 -2.93 6.13 3.12
C ARG A 604 -1.42 5.93 2.94
N PHE A 605 -0.64 6.10 4.01
CA PHE A 605 0.77 5.75 4.02
C PHE A 605 1.12 4.94 5.27
N ILE A 606 1.67 3.73 5.06
CA ILE A 606 2.11 2.83 6.13
C ILE A 606 3.55 2.40 5.81
N ILE A 607 4.45 2.57 6.77
CA ILE A 607 5.82 2.05 6.73
C ILE A 607 5.79 0.58 7.18
N SER A 608 6.20 -0.39 6.34
CA SER A 608 6.09 -1.83 6.67
C SER A 608 7.10 -2.75 5.96
N CYS A 609 7.09 -4.03 6.38
CA CYS A 609 8.20 -4.99 6.50
C CYS A 609 8.28 -6.17 5.52
N THR A 610 7.46 -6.23 4.47
CA THR A 610 7.49 -7.34 3.52
C THR A 610 7.87 -6.82 2.14
N VAL A 611 8.48 -7.69 1.34
CA VAL A 611 9.22 -7.43 0.08
C VAL A 611 8.45 -6.55 -0.94
N ASP A 612 7.14 -6.35 -0.75
CA ASP A 612 6.31 -5.45 -1.53
C ASP A 612 5.32 -4.70 -0.61
N LEU A 613 5.66 -3.55 0.00
CA LEU A 613 4.64 -2.88 0.87
C LEU A 613 4.64 -1.35 0.91
N PHE A 614 3.71 -0.76 0.16
CA PHE A 614 2.94 0.41 0.52
C PHE A 614 1.53 0.19 -0.05
N LEU A 615 0.50 0.67 0.66
CA LEU A 615 -0.88 0.61 0.17
C LEU A 615 -1.54 1.95 0.48
N LEU A 616 -1.60 2.81 -0.54
CA LEU A 616 -2.64 3.83 -0.62
C LEU A 616 -3.96 3.09 -0.89
N ILE A 617 -5.09 3.58 -0.36
CA ILE A 617 -6.40 3.27 -0.96
C ILE A 617 -7.10 4.60 -1.08
N LEU A 618 -7.33 5.00 -2.32
CA LEU A 618 -8.13 6.16 -2.66
C LEU A 618 -9.59 5.75 -2.54
N LEU A 619 -10.25 6.18 -1.47
CA LEU A 619 -11.70 6.03 -1.37
C LEU A 619 -12.34 7.24 -2.04
N PRO A 620 -13.15 7.08 -3.11
CA PRO A 620 -14.12 8.09 -3.46
C PRO A 620 -15.19 8.09 -2.37
N VAL A 621 -15.26 9.15 -1.57
CA VAL A 621 -16.44 9.41 -0.75
C VAL A 621 -17.51 9.94 -1.70
N TRP A 622 -18.46 9.07 -2.06
CA TRP A 622 -19.69 9.46 -2.76
C TRP A 622 -20.73 10.00 -1.78
#